data_AF-A0A7W1DIL8-F1
#
_entry.id   AF-A0A7W1DIL8-F1
#
_cell.length_a   1.000
_cell.length_b   1.000
_cell.length_c   1.000
_cell.angle_alpha   90.00
_cell.angle_beta   90.00
_cell.angle_gamma   90.00
#
_symmetry.space_group_name_H-M   'P 1'
#
loop_
_entity.id
_entity.type
_entity.pdbx_description
1 polymer ?
#
loop_
_entity_poly.entity_id
_entity_poly.type
_entity_poly.pdbx_seq_one_letter_code
_entity_poly.pdbx_strand_id
1 'polypeptide(L)' 'MRVGIVGLPNVGKSTVFNSLTRAGAEAQNYPFTTIDPNLGVAVVPDERLV' A
#
# COMPACT_ATOMS: atom_id res chain seq x y z
N MET A 1 5.42 13.56 3.98
CA MET A 1 5.83 12.41 4.81
C MET A 1 5.25 11.14 4.18
N ARG A 2 5.96 10.02 4.16
CA ARG A 2 5.50 8.75 3.56
C ARG A 2 5.77 7.60 4.54
N VAL A 3 4.97 6.54 4.49
CA VAL A 3 5.13 5.33 5.31
C VAL A 3 5.26 4.13 4.38
N GLY A 4 6.20 3.23 4.66
CA GLY A 4 6.42 2.00 3.90
C GLY A 4 5.87 0.77 4.63
N ILE A 5 5.18 -0.12 3.89
CA ILE A 5 4.74 -1.42 4.40
C ILE A 5 5.82 -2.46 4.08
N VAL A 6 6.44 -3.05 5.11
CA VAL A 6 7.54 -4.02 4.97
C VAL A 6 7.19 -5.37 5.60
N GLY A 7 7.75 -6.46 5.08
CA GLY A 7 7.54 -7.81 5.61
C GLY A 7 7.90 -8.92 4.62
N LEU A 8 7.93 -10.15 5.11
CA LEU A 8 8.30 -11.35 4.34
C LEU A 8 7.43 -11.56 3.09
N PRO A 9 7.88 -12.31 2.07
CA PRO A 9 7.06 -12.65 0.90
C PRO A 9 5.72 -13.31 1.30
N ASN A 10 4.65 -13.06 0.53
CA ASN A 10 3.32 -13.67 0.69
C ASN A 10 2.58 -13.47 2.03
N VAL A 11 3.02 -12.54 2.91
CA VAL A 11 2.32 -12.22 4.19
C VAL A 11 1.12 -11.28 4.05
N GLY A 12 0.59 -11.06 2.84
CA GLY A 12 -0.59 -10.22 2.62
C GLY A 12 -0.33 -8.70 2.54
N LYS A 13 0.91 -8.26 2.30
CA LYS A 13 1.27 -6.83 2.20
C LYS A 13 0.41 -6.06 1.18
N SER A 14 0.22 -6.61 -0.01
CA SER A 14 -0.59 -5.98 -1.06
C SER A 14 -2.08 -5.92 -0.68
N THR A 15 -2.56 -6.90 0.10
CA THR A 15 -3.94 -6.91 0.61
C THR A 15 -4.19 -5.74 1.56
N VAL A 16 -3.28 -5.50 2.52
CA VAL A 16 -3.37 -4.36 3.45
C VAL A 16 -3.22 -3.03 2.71
N PHE A 17 -2.30 -2.96 1.75
CA PHE A 17 -2.15 -1.76 0.92
C PHE A 17 -3.44 -1.42 0.17
N ASN A 18 -4.06 -2.41 -0.47
CA ASN A 18 -5.29 -2.23 -1.24
C ASN A 18 -6.49 -1.90 -0.35
N SER A 19 -6.59 -2.47 0.85
CA SER A 19 -7.68 -2.13 1.78
C SER A 19 -7.59 -0.70 2.30
N LEU A 20 -6.37 -0.22 2.59
CA LEU A 20 -6.14 1.13 3.11
C LEU A 20 -6.29 2.21 2.04
N THR A 21 -5.82 1.94 0.83
CA THR A 21 -5.73 2.95 -0.22
C THR A 21 -6.90 2.90 -1.20
N ARG A 22 -7.58 1.75 -1.31
CA ARG A 22 -8.52 1.42 -2.40
C ARG A 22 -7.93 1.65 -3.80
N ALA A 23 -6.64 1.98 -3.89
CA ALA A 23 -5.88 2.00 -5.12
C ALA A 23 -5.63 0.53 -5.43
N GLY A 24 -6.06 0.06 -6.61
CA GLY A 24 -5.84 -1.31 -7.03
C GLY A 24 -4.36 -1.55 -7.28
N ALA A 25 -3.56 -1.69 -6.20
CA ALA A 25 -2.17 -2.06 -6.36
C ALA A 25 -2.13 -3.47 -6.88
N GLU A 26 -1.59 -3.58 -8.08
CA GLU A 26 -1.36 -4.88 -8.69
C GLU A 26 -0.36 -5.63 -7.82
N ALA A 27 -0.76 -6.81 -7.36
CA ALA A 27 0.11 -7.74 -6.66
C ALA A 27 1.04 -8.39 -7.69
N GLN A 28 1.96 -7.61 -8.25
CA GLN A 28 2.96 -8.14 -9.16
C GLN A 28 4.14 -8.70 -8.37
N ASN A 29 4.35 -10.01 -8.51
CA ASN A 29 5.47 -10.75 -7.93
C ASN A 29 6.64 -10.76 -8.91
N TYR A 30 7.47 -9.70 -8.99
CA TYR A 30 8.66 -9.75 -9.84
C TYR A 30 9.92 -9.25 -9.11
N PRO A 31 10.88 -10.15 -8.81
CA PRO A 31 12.19 -9.76 -8.31
C PRO A 31 13.06 -9.25 -9.48
N PHE A 32 13.85 -8.21 -9.23
CA PHE A 32 14.90 -7.65 -10.11
C PHE A 32 14.52 -6.73 -11.29
N THR A 33 13.51 -5.87 -11.12
CA THR A 33 13.39 -4.67 -11.97
C THR A 33 13.20 -3.45 -11.08
N THR A 34 13.54 -2.24 -11.51
CA THR A 34 13.31 -1.01 -10.74
C THR A 34 11.81 -0.86 -10.48
N ILE A 35 11.33 -1.35 -9.34
CA ILE A 35 9.92 -1.33 -8.96
C ILE A 35 9.69 0.04 -8.33
N ASP A 36 9.06 0.95 -9.06
CA ASP A 36 8.47 2.11 -8.41
C ASP A 36 7.51 1.59 -7.32
N PRO A 37 7.72 1.98 -6.04
CA PRO A 37 6.91 1.44 -4.96
C PRO A 37 5.45 1.83 -5.19
N ASN A 38 4.52 0.93 -4.88
CA ASN A 38 3.09 1.26 -4.91
C ASN A 38 2.84 2.46 -3.97
N LEU A 39 2.50 3.60 -4.56
CA LEU A 39 2.15 4.81 -3.82
C LEU A 39 0.63 4.92 -3.74
N GLY A 40 0.10 5.09 -2.53
CA GLY A 40 -1.32 5.23 -2.30
C GLY A 40 -1.58 6.13 -1.10
N VAL A 41 -2.77 6.71 -1.07
CA VAL A 41 -3.21 7.61 0.00
C VAL A 41 -4.31 6.91 0.78
N ALA A 42 -4.11 6.73 2.07
CA ALA A 42 -5.16 6.32 2.99
C ALA A 42 -5.80 7.56 3.59
N VAL A 43 -7.13 7.63 3.56
CA VAL A 43 -7.87 8.72 4.21
C VAL A 43 -7.86 8.47 5.71
N VAL A 44 -7.44 9.46 6.48
CA VAL A 44 -7.56 9.45 7.95
C VAL A 44 -8.94 10.00 8.29
N PRO A 45 -9.87 9.19 8.84
CA PRO A 45 -11.16 9.70 9.27
C PRO A 45 -10.95 10.67 10.44
N ASP A 46 -11.56 11.85 10.37
CA ASP A 46 -11.50 12.86 11.42
C ASP A 46 -12.89 13.49 11.61
N GLU A 47 -13.54 13.15 12.71
CA GLU A 47 -14.88 13.63 13.07
C GLU A 47 -14.91 15.13 13.40
N ARG A 48 -13.75 15.77 13.59
CA ARG A 48 -13.65 17.20 13.90
C ARG A 48 -13.73 18.09 12.66
N LEU A 49 -13.53 17.50 11.48
CA LEU A 49 -13.52 18.19 10.20
C LEU A 49 -14.91 18.19 9.51
N VAL A 50 -15.98 17.95 10.27
CA VAL A 50 -17.38 18.10 9.82
C VAL A 50 -17.73 19.53 9.45
#